data_AF-A0AAV9Z3I4-F1
#
_entry.id   AF-A0AAV9Z3I4-F1
#
_cell.length_a   1.000
_cell.length_b   1.000
_cell.length_c   1.000
_cell.angle_alpha   90.00
_cell.angle_beta   90.00
_cell.angle_gamma   90.00
#
_symmetry.space_group_name_H-M   'P 1'
#
loop_
_entity.id
_entity.type
_entity.pdbx_description
1 polymer ?
#
loop_
_entity_poly.entity_id
_entity_poly.type
_entity_poly.pdbx_seq_one_letter_code
_entity_poly.pdbx_strand_id
1 'polypeptide(L)'
;MATITSYRFFGASYDALYFRACSFFPDVVLKAVVCRALVANSLLSAADDGCNVEFAADPSVDVAGIYAALQAARSSVVATYPTTYLQDHTTSVYSDLLNLTQVSVIHFFSDMDVDCDGLNGNTDGDPLTSFGALDAEQVPWYVLPASLAFKEAILPNALGAIICNGNLFYAIFGDTNGASPQVIGEGSLLLGQTCFPDDEINGNNGHEALDVAYIVFPQEVPPGVQENSIDIEALKELGDQQILLLQQDLGISLQPDCSDP
;
A
#
# COMPACT_ATOMS: atom_id res chain seq x y z
N MET A 1 -18.94 54.35 -0.92
CA MET A 1 -18.66 53.41 -2.03
C MET A 1 -17.30 52.80 -1.76
N ALA A 2 -17.30 51.52 -1.37
CA ALA A 2 -16.09 50.74 -1.13
C ALA A 2 -15.64 50.11 -2.45
N THR A 3 -14.34 50.03 -2.67
CA THR A 3 -13.75 49.21 -3.73
C THR A 3 -12.66 48.36 -3.07
N ILE A 4 -12.89 47.04 -3.08
CA ILE A 4 -12.00 46.00 -2.58
C ILE A 4 -11.10 45.58 -3.75
N THR A 5 -9.80 45.44 -3.53
CA THR A 5 -8.93 44.65 -4.43
C THR A 5 -7.80 43.99 -3.64
N SER A 6 -8.00 42.68 -3.40
CA SER A 6 -7.07 41.56 -3.25
C SER A 6 -5.69 41.73 -2.57
N TYR A 7 -5.51 41.04 -1.43
CA TYR A 7 -4.21 40.56 -0.96
C TYR A 7 -3.86 39.22 -1.62
N ARG A 8 -2.65 39.12 -2.18
CA ARG A 8 -1.99 37.85 -2.50
C ARG A 8 -1.36 37.29 -1.22
N PHE A 9 -1.71 36.07 -0.83
CA PHE A 9 -0.90 35.28 0.10
C PHE A 9 0.16 34.51 -0.70
N PHE A 10 1.43 34.73 -0.37
CA PHE A 10 2.53 33.85 -0.76
C PHE A 10 2.47 32.59 0.11
N GLY A 11 2.46 31.42 -0.53
CA GLY A 11 2.62 30.14 0.15
C GLY A 11 4.01 30.03 0.78
N ALA A 12 4.05 29.75 2.08
CA ALA A 12 5.25 29.28 2.76
C ALA A 12 5.18 27.75 2.83
N SER A 13 6.25 27.08 2.41
CA SER A 13 6.36 25.63 2.50
C SER A 13 6.26 25.15 3.94
N TYR A 14 5.60 24.01 4.13
CA TYR A 14 5.32 23.41 5.44
C TYR A 14 6.61 23.18 6.26
N ASP A 15 7.73 22.85 5.63
CA ASP A 15 9.03 22.63 6.28
C ASP A 15 9.56 23.84 7.08
N ALA A 16 9.27 25.07 6.65
CA ALA A 16 9.80 26.27 7.29
C ALA A 16 9.09 26.63 8.61
N LEU A 17 7.87 26.13 8.82
CA LEU A 17 7.12 26.31 10.07
C LEU A 17 7.55 25.29 11.14
N TYR A 18 7.93 24.08 10.76
CA TYR A 18 8.34 23.01 11.68
C TYR A 18 9.62 23.35 12.46
N PHE A 19 10.65 23.90 11.79
CA PHE A 19 11.92 24.23 12.45
C PHE A 19 11.82 25.42 13.42
N ARG A 20 10.87 26.34 13.20
CA ARG A 20 10.67 27.52 14.06
C ARG A 20 9.94 27.21 15.37
N ALA A 21 9.13 26.17 15.42
CA ALA A 21 8.37 25.82 16.63
C ALA A 21 9.21 25.10 17.70
N CYS A 22 10.04 24.12 17.32
CA CYS A 22 10.87 23.37 18.29
C CYS A 22 12.11 24.17 18.79
N SER A 23 12.34 25.41 18.33
CA SER A 23 13.46 26.27 18.74
C SER A 23 13.15 27.29 19.85
N PHE A 24 11.88 27.48 20.24
CA PHE A 24 11.48 28.53 21.20
C PHE A 24 11.42 28.10 22.68
N PHE A 25 11.67 26.83 23.01
CA PHE A 25 11.61 26.34 24.39
C PHE A 25 13.01 26.09 24.96
N PRO A 26 13.37 26.67 26.12
CA PRO A 26 14.70 26.52 26.71
C PRO A 26 14.93 25.16 27.37
N ASP A 27 13.87 24.35 27.58
CA ASP A 27 13.92 23.10 28.32
C ASP A 27 13.92 21.86 27.41
N VAL A 28 14.91 20.98 27.58
CA VAL A 28 15.17 19.81 26.70
C VAL A 28 14.03 18.79 26.79
N VAL A 29 13.42 18.63 27.97
CA VAL A 29 12.31 17.70 28.20
C VAL A 29 11.04 18.18 27.50
N LEU A 30 10.76 19.48 27.52
CA LEU A 30 9.57 20.06 26.89
C LEU A 30 9.67 20.03 25.35
N LYS A 31 10.88 20.20 24.79
CA LYS A 31 11.12 20.01 23.35
C LYS A 31 10.78 18.60 22.88
N ALA A 32 11.20 17.57 23.62
CA ALA A 32 10.97 16.18 23.24
C ALA A 32 9.48 15.81 23.30
N VAL A 33 8.74 16.32 24.29
CA VAL A 33 7.30 16.08 24.44
C VAL A 33 6.50 16.76 23.34
N VAL A 34 6.81 18.02 23.00
CA VAL A 34 6.08 18.78 21.96
C VAL A 34 6.38 18.25 20.56
N CYS A 35 7.64 17.92 20.25
CA CYS A 35 7.98 17.31 18.96
C CYS A 35 7.36 15.88 18.84
N ARG A 36 7.23 15.10 19.93
CA ARG A 36 6.46 13.82 19.91
C ARG A 36 4.96 14.01 19.69
N ALA A 37 4.35 15.00 20.33
CA ALA A 37 2.93 15.30 20.15
C ALA A 37 2.59 15.78 18.73
N LEU A 38 3.49 16.52 18.08
CA LEU A 38 3.33 16.97 16.70
C LEU A 38 3.50 15.85 15.67
N VAL A 39 4.43 14.90 15.88
CA VAL A 39 4.58 13.70 15.04
C VAL A 39 3.37 12.77 15.19
N ALA A 40 2.84 12.63 16.41
CA ALA A 40 1.59 11.90 16.64
C ALA A 40 0.41 12.57 15.92
N ASN A 41 0.34 13.90 15.88
CA ASN A 41 -0.76 14.61 15.23
C ASN A 41 -0.72 14.54 13.69
N SER A 42 0.45 14.45 13.07
CA SER A 42 0.57 14.21 11.62
C SER A 42 0.23 12.77 11.24
N LEU A 43 0.47 11.80 12.13
CA LEU A 43 0.05 10.40 11.93
C LEU A 43 -1.46 10.22 12.20
N LEU A 44 -2.03 10.93 13.18
CA LEU A 44 -3.47 10.85 13.50
C LEU A 44 -4.37 11.37 12.38
N SER A 45 -3.91 12.35 11.60
CA SER A 45 -4.71 12.92 10.50
C SER A 45 -4.81 11.99 9.28
N ALA A 46 -3.95 10.98 9.16
CA ALA A 46 -4.02 9.99 8.08
C ALA A 46 -4.92 8.79 8.43
N ALA A 47 -5.26 8.63 9.72
CA ALA A 47 -6.02 7.48 10.22
C ALA A 47 -7.55 7.65 10.11
N ASP A 48 -8.07 8.88 9.95
CA ASP A 48 -9.52 9.14 10.04
C ASP A 48 -10.28 8.77 8.74
N ASP A 49 -9.62 8.81 7.58
CA ASP A 49 -10.25 8.45 6.28
C ASP A 49 -10.13 6.94 5.95
N GLY A 50 -9.20 6.21 6.56
CA GLY A 50 -8.96 4.78 6.29
C GLY A 50 -9.97 3.82 6.94
N CYS A 51 -10.63 4.22 8.02
CA CYS A 51 -11.53 3.35 8.79
C CYS A 51 -12.85 2.97 8.09
N ASN A 52 -13.18 3.57 6.95
CA ASN A 52 -14.43 3.31 6.21
C ASN A 52 -14.23 2.54 4.89
N VAL A 53 -13.01 2.08 4.58
CA VAL A 53 -12.74 1.29 3.38
C VAL A 53 -12.99 -0.19 3.69
N GLU A 54 -13.88 -0.84 2.92
CA GLU A 54 -14.35 -2.21 3.20
C GLU A 54 -13.23 -3.27 3.16
N PHE A 55 -12.12 -2.98 2.50
CA PHE A 55 -10.95 -3.84 2.39
C PHE A 55 -9.72 -3.30 3.16
N ALA A 56 -9.89 -2.30 4.03
CA ALA A 56 -8.82 -1.89 4.96
C ALA A 56 -8.61 -2.94 6.06
N ALA A 57 -7.37 -3.03 6.57
CA ALA A 57 -7.06 -3.84 7.74
C ALA A 57 -7.86 -3.40 8.97
N ASP A 58 -8.10 -4.34 9.88
CA ASP A 58 -8.61 -4.04 11.20
C ASP A 58 -7.71 -3.01 11.93
N PRO A 59 -8.28 -2.00 12.62
CA PRO A 59 -7.50 -0.97 13.32
C PRO A 59 -6.55 -1.49 14.40
N SER A 60 -6.72 -2.73 14.88
CA SER A 60 -5.80 -3.36 15.84
C SER A 60 -4.44 -3.78 15.25
N VAL A 61 -4.29 -3.75 13.92
CA VAL A 61 -3.05 -4.10 13.23
C VAL A 61 -2.02 -2.99 13.38
N ASP A 62 -0.82 -3.31 13.90
CA ASP A 62 0.31 -2.37 13.98
C ASP A 62 0.98 -2.21 12.60
N VAL A 63 0.32 -1.45 11.71
CA VAL A 63 0.79 -1.19 10.34
C VAL A 63 2.20 -0.59 10.34
N ALA A 64 2.49 0.33 11.26
CA ALA A 64 3.81 0.96 11.39
C ALA A 64 4.88 -0.05 11.81
N GLY A 65 4.56 -0.92 12.78
CA GLY A 65 5.44 -2.01 13.21
C GLY A 65 5.74 -2.98 12.07
N ILE A 66 4.72 -3.39 11.31
CA ILE A 66 4.88 -4.29 10.16
C ILE A 66 5.75 -3.63 9.10
N TYR A 67 5.46 -2.39 8.71
CA TYR A 67 6.23 -1.65 7.71
C TYR A 67 7.71 -1.54 8.11
N ALA A 68 8.00 -1.24 9.38
CA ALA A 68 9.36 -1.20 9.91
C ALA A 68 10.06 -2.57 9.85
N ALA A 69 9.34 -3.66 10.16
CA ALA A 69 9.88 -5.01 10.07
C ALA A 69 10.20 -5.41 8.62
N LEU A 70 9.34 -5.07 7.66
CA LEU A 70 9.57 -5.29 6.23
C LEU A 70 10.79 -4.52 5.71
N GLN A 71 11.02 -3.30 6.22
CA GLN A 71 12.24 -2.53 5.91
C GLN A 71 13.51 -3.22 6.43
N ALA A 72 13.44 -3.85 7.60
CA ALA A 72 14.57 -4.58 8.17
C ALA A 72 14.80 -5.93 7.46
N ALA A 73 13.75 -6.58 6.98
CA ALA A 73 13.77 -7.88 6.31
C ALA A 73 14.07 -7.74 4.81
N ARG A 74 15.23 -7.20 4.44
CA ARG A 74 15.62 -6.97 3.03
C ARG A 74 16.96 -7.60 2.65
N SER A 75 17.28 -8.75 3.24
CA SER A 75 18.60 -9.38 3.08
C SER A 75 18.64 -10.44 1.99
N SER A 76 17.47 -11.03 1.64
CA SER A 76 17.35 -12.14 0.71
C SER A 76 16.60 -11.73 -0.54
N VAL A 77 17.31 -11.25 -1.57
CA VAL A 77 16.72 -10.83 -2.85
C VAL A 77 16.47 -12.04 -3.75
N VAL A 78 15.23 -12.21 -4.21
CA VAL A 78 14.86 -13.27 -5.17
C VAL A 78 14.73 -12.77 -6.60
N ALA A 79 14.41 -11.50 -6.80
CA ALA A 79 14.29 -10.87 -8.11
C ALA A 79 14.43 -9.35 -8.01
N THR A 80 14.62 -8.70 -9.16
CA THR A 80 14.62 -7.23 -9.26
C THR A 80 13.96 -6.87 -10.58
N TYR A 81 13.03 -5.93 -10.51
CA TYR A 81 12.21 -5.49 -11.64
C TYR A 81 12.26 -3.97 -11.73
N PRO A 82 12.22 -3.41 -12.95
CA PRO A 82 11.92 -2.00 -13.10
C PRO A 82 10.51 -1.71 -12.58
N THR A 83 10.30 -0.50 -12.11
CA THR A 83 8.96 -0.06 -11.67
C THR A 83 8.22 0.66 -12.80
N THR A 84 8.97 1.22 -13.76
CA THR A 84 8.44 1.83 -14.99
C THR A 84 9.01 1.18 -16.25
N TYR A 85 8.32 1.32 -17.38
CA TYR A 85 8.84 0.87 -18.69
C TYR A 85 10.10 1.63 -19.14
N LEU A 86 10.36 2.82 -18.58
CA LEU A 86 11.58 3.59 -18.84
C LEU A 86 12.81 3.01 -18.13
N GLN A 87 12.61 2.13 -17.13
CA GLN A 87 13.66 1.47 -16.35
C GLN A 87 14.61 2.45 -15.64
N ASP A 88 14.12 3.63 -15.30
CA ASP A 88 14.83 4.64 -14.51
C ASP A 88 14.86 4.29 -13.02
N HIS A 89 13.87 3.53 -12.56
CA HIS A 89 13.77 3.01 -11.20
C HIS A 89 13.57 1.49 -11.19
N THR A 90 14.11 0.83 -10.16
CA THR A 90 13.97 -0.61 -9.96
C THR A 90 13.73 -0.91 -8.49
N THR A 91 12.97 -1.97 -8.22
CA THR A 91 12.82 -2.52 -6.88
C THR A 91 13.19 -4.00 -6.82
N SER A 92 13.60 -4.44 -5.63
CA SER A 92 13.93 -5.83 -5.33
C SER A 92 12.79 -6.50 -4.58
N VAL A 93 12.57 -7.76 -4.90
CA VAL A 93 11.65 -8.65 -4.18
C VAL A 93 12.43 -9.47 -3.17
N TYR A 94 11.93 -9.52 -1.95
CA TYR A 94 12.57 -10.12 -0.79
C TYR A 94 11.83 -11.35 -0.32
N SER A 95 12.58 -12.35 0.12
CA SER A 95 12.07 -13.65 0.57
C SER A 95 12.45 -14.00 2.00
N ASP A 96 12.92 -13.00 2.76
CA ASP A 96 13.36 -13.17 4.16
C ASP A 96 12.26 -13.78 5.04
N LEU A 97 11.00 -13.60 4.66
CA LEU A 97 9.81 -13.98 5.42
C LEU A 97 9.09 -15.22 4.85
N LEU A 98 9.73 -15.98 3.94
CA LEU A 98 9.15 -17.23 3.41
C LEU A 98 9.13 -18.38 4.42
N ASN A 99 10.00 -18.36 5.43
CA ASN A 99 10.18 -19.45 6.39
C ASN A 99 9.75 -19.07 7.81
N LEU A 100 8.75 -18.19 7.94
CA LEU A 100 8.15 -17.92 9.24
C LEU A 100 7.32 -19.13 9.71
N THR A 101 6.91 -19.09 10.97
CA THR A 101 6.28 -20.24 11.64
C THR A 101 4.83 -20.47 11.25
N GLN A 102 4.08 -19.39 11.03
CA GLN A 102 2.64 -19.43 10.80
C GLN A 102 2.28 -19.01 9.38
N VAL A 103 3.03 -18.08 8.80
CA VAL A 103 2.81 -17.57 7.44
C VAL A 103 4.06 -17.66 6.59
N SER A 104 3.88 -17.54 5.27
CA SER A 104 4.97 -17.47 4.30
C SER A 104 4.65 -16.33 3.36
N VAL A 105 5.53 -15.31 3.33
CA VAL A 105 5.32 -14.13 2.49
C VAL A 105 6.59 -13.77 1.73
N ILE A 106 6.38 -13.23 0.52
CA ILE A 106 7.38 -12.40 -0.14
C ILE A 106 6.92 -10.96 -0.04
N HIS A 107 7.86 -10.02 -0.06
CA HIS A 107 7.51 -8.61 -0.04
C HIS A 107 8.47 -7.76 -0.88
N PHE A 108 8.00 -6.59 -1.25
CA PHE A 108 8.78 -5.59 -1.97
C PHE A 108 8.22 -4.19 -1.68
N PHE A 109 8.97 -3.18 -2.12
CA PHE A 109 8.55 -1.79 -2.00
C PHE A 109 8.55 -1.18 -3.39
N SER A 110 7.46 -0.58 -3.82
CA SER A 110 7.38 0.04 -5.15
C SER A 110 6.68 1.39 -5.06
N ASP A 111 6.61 2.04 -6.21
CA ASP A 111 5.57 2.98 -6.58
C ASP A 111 4.18 2.32 -6.58
N MET A 112 3.16 3.08 -6.96
CA MET A 112 1.85 2.55 -7.28
C MET A 112 1.33 3.17 -8.59
N ASP A 113 1.54 2.42 -9.67
CA ASP A 113 0.97 2.73 -10.98
C ASP A 113 -0.39 2.04 -11.17
N VAL A 114 -1.21 2.55 -12.09
CA VAL A 114 -2.51 1.97 -12.40
C VAL A 114 -2.37 0.94 -13.51
N ASP A 115 -2.71 -0.30 -13.18
CA ASP A 115 -2.97 -1.34 -14.16
C ASP A 115 -4.21 -0.94 -14.98
N CYS A 116 -4.02 -0.82 -16.28
CA CYS A 116 -5.07 -0.36 -17.19
C CYS A 116 -5.97 -1.50 -17.68
N ASP A 117 -5.65 -2.74 -17.33
CA ASP A 117 -6.35 -3.93 -17.79
C ASP A 117 -7.68 -4.16 -17.03
N GLY A 118 -8.54 -4.99 -17.61
CA GLY A 118 -9.85 -5.35 -17.05
C GLY A 118 -11.01 -4.44 -17.47
N LEU A 119 -12.19 -4.69 -16.89
CA LEU A 119 -13.38 -3.87 -17.12
C LEU A 119 -13.20 -2.50 -16.48
N ASN A 120 -13.70 -1.46 -17.16
CA ASN A 120 -13.52 -0.06 -16.76
C ASN A 120 -12.06 0.35 -16.54
N GLY A 121 -11.12 -0.42 -17.10
CA GLY A 121 -9.75 0.02 -17.29
C GLY A 121 -9.66 1.19 -18.27
N ASN A 122 -8.50 1.83 -18.33
CA ASN A 122 -8.23 2.90 -19.31
C ASN A 122 -8.19 2.32 -20.73
N THR A 123 -8.36 3.16 -21.76
CA THR A 123 -8.40 2.78 -23.18
C THR A 123 -7.14 2.09 -23.70
N ASP A 124 -6.05 2.15 -22.95
CA ASP A 124 -4.74 1.61 -23.34
C ASP A 124 -4.46 0.20 -22.77
N GLY A 125 -5.34 -0.33 -21.92
CA GLY A 125 -5.24 -1.68 -21.36
C GLY A 125 -6.02 -2.73 -22.15
N ASP A 126 -5.74 -4.00 -21.85
CA ASP A 126 -6.47 -5.15 -22.36
C ASP A 126 -7.82 -5.30 -21.62
N PRO A 127 -8.88 -5.75 -22.31
CA PRO A 127 -10.21 -5.88 -21.70
C PRO A 127 -10.30 -6.97 -20.63
N LEU A 128 -9.24 -7.76 -20.45
CA LEU A 128 -9.15 -8.89 -19.53
C LEU A 128 -7.88 -8.74 -18.69
N THR A 129 -7.99 -9.12 -17.43
CA THR A 129 -6.83 -9.43 -16.58
C THR A 129 -6.35 -10.86 -16.83
N SER A 130 -5.17 -11.22 -16.33
CA SER A 130 -4.61 -12.58 -16.45
C SER A 130 -5.53 -13.69 -15.91
N PHE A 131 -6.41 -13.38 -14.95
CA PHE A 131 -7.23 -14.38 -14.24
C PHE A 131 -8.74 -14.18 -14.37
N GLY A 132 -9.20 -13.26 -15.23
CA GLY A 132 -10.61 -12.96 -15.43
C GLY A 132 -10.81 -11.60 -16.11
N ALA A 133 -12.00 -11.02 -15.96
CA ALA A 133 -12.38 -9.69 -16.41
C ALA A 133 -12.71 -8.81 -15.20
N LEU A 134 -11.78 -8.68 -14.26
CA LEU A 134 -11.95 -7.89 -13.05
C LEU A 134 -12.25 -6.42 -13.39
N ASP A 135 -13.07 -5.76 -12.57
CA ASP A 135 -13.47 -4.37 -12.77
C ASP A 135 -12.56 -3.41 -11.97
N ALA A 136 -11.78 -2.59 -12.68
CA ALA A 136 -10.71 -1.74 -12.12
C ALA A 136 -11.21 -0.72 -11.10
N GLU A 137 -12.49 -0.34 -11.18
CA GLU A 137 -13.12 0.60 -10.25
C GLU A 137 -13.76 -0.09 -9.03
N GLN A 138 -13.84 -1.43 -9.01
CA GLN A 138 -14.61 -2.18 -8.01
C GLN A 138 -13.81 -3.27 -7.29
N VAL A 139 -12.76 -3.80 -7.91
CA VAL A 139 -11.96 -4.89 -7.34
C VAL A 139 -10.57 -4.37 -6.98
N PRO A 140 -10.15 -4.45 -5.70
CA PRO A 140 -8.78 -4.13 -5.33
C PRO A 140 -7.86 -5.28 -5.78
N TRP A 141 -7.00 -5.04 -6.76
CA TRP A 141 -5.95 -5.97 -7.15
C TRP A 141 -4.58 -5.32 -7.27
N TYR A 142 -3.55 -6.16 -7.18
CA TYR A 142 -2.16 -5.81 -7.47
C TYR A 142 -1.61 -6.71 -8.58
N VAL A 143 -0.57 -6.22 -9.23
CA VAL A 143 0.08 -6.89 -10.37
C VAL A 143 1.46 -7.37 -9.97
N LEU A 144 1.83 -8.56 -10.44
CA LEU A 144 3.20 -9.07 -10.33
C LEU A 144 3.77 -9.39 -11.71
N PRO A 145 5.10 -9.27 -11.90
CA PRO A 145 5.77 -9.83 -13.06
C PRO A 145 5.42 -11.32 -13.23
N ALA A 146 5.01 -11.73 -14.43
CA ALA A 146 4.65 -13.12 -14.72
C ALA A 146 5.79 -14.10 -14.38
N SER A 147 7.05 -13.65 -14.55
CA SER A 147 8.23 -14.43 -14.20
C SER A 147 8.38 -14.66 -12.69
N LEU A 148 8.02 -13.68 -11.86
CA LEU A 148 8.03 -13.81 -10.40
C LEU A 148 6.95 -14.79 -9.95
N ALA A 149 5.72 -14.59 -10.44
CA ALA A 149 4.58 -15.43 -10.10
C ALA A 149 4.83 -16.90 -10.43
N PHE A 150 5.37 -17.19 -11.61
CA PHE A 150 5.73 -18.55 -11.99
C PHE A 150 6.85 -19.13 -11.12
N LYS A 151 7.92 -18.36 -10.87
CA LYS A 151 9.10 -18.83 -10.13
C LYS A 151 8.77 -19.17 -8.68
N GLU A 152 7.98 -18.31 -8.02
CA GLU A 152 7.62 -18.44 -6.61
C GLU A 152 6.28 -19.18 -6.41
N ALA A 153 5.72 -19.74 -7.49
CA ALA A 153 4.46 -20.50 -7.49
C ALA A 153 3.29 -19.78 -6.80
N ILE A 154 3.17 -18.48 -7.06
CA ILE A 154 2.12 -17.62 -6.52
C ILE A 154 0.79 -18.01 -7.19
N LEU A 155 -0.22 -18.34 -6.37
CA LEU A 155 -1.52 -18.74 -6.88
C LEU A 155 -2.25 -17.55 -7.52
N PRO A 156 -2.98 -17.75 -8.63
CA PRO A 156 -3.92 -16.75 -9.13
C PRO A 156 -4.85 -16.24 -8.03
N ASN A 157 -5.08 -14.93 -7.99
CA ASN A 157 -5.90 -14.25 -6.99
C ASN A 157 -5.38 -14.37 -5.54
N ALA A 158 -4.09 -14.69 -5.36
CA ALA A 158 -3.47 -14.72 -4.04
C ALA A 158 -3.61 -13.38 -3.29
N LEU A 159 -3.88 -13.45 -1.99
CA LEU A 159 -3.98 -12.32 -1.10
C LEU A 159 -2.70 -11.49 -1.12
N GLY A 160 -2.88 -10.18 -1.20
CA GLY A 160 -1.88 -9.18 -0.92
C GLY A 160 -2.34 -8.25 0.19
N ALA A 161 -1.40 -7.81 1.03
CA ALA A 161 -1.59 -6.71 1.97
C ALA A 161 -0.67 -5.56 1.55
N ILE A 162 -1.27 -4.43 1.23
CA ILE A 162 -0.62 -3.27 0.62
C ILE A 162 -0.60 -2.13 1.63
N ILE A 163 0.60 -1.68 2.00
CA ILE A 163 0.79 -0.57 2.92
C ILE A 163 1.16 0.69 2.14
N CYS A 164 0.32 1.70 2.22
CA CYS A 164 0.46 2.98 1.54
C CYS A 164 -0.11 4.08 2.44
N ASN A 165 0.55 5.25 2.47
CA ASN A 165 0.12 6.40 3.28
C ASN A 165 -0.19 6.07 4.76
N GLY A 166 0.56 5.12 5.35
CA GLY A 166 0.39 4.68 6.74
C GLY A 166 -0.80 3.75 7.00
N ASN A 167 -1.59 3.42 5.98
CA ASN A 167 -2.72 2.51 6.05
C ASN A 167 -2.38 1.16 5.40
N LEU A 168 -3.13 0.11 5.74
CA LEU A 168 -3.01 -1.21 5.13
C LEU A 168 -4.33 -1.62 4.48
N PHE A 169 -4.25 -2.04 3.22
CA PHE A 169 -5.39 -2.48 2.42
C PHE A 169 -5.15 -3.87 1.85
N TYR A 170 -6.21 -4.67 1.75
CA TYR A 170 -6.16 -5.99 1.13
C TYR A 170 -6.53 -5.92 -0.35
N ALA A 171 -5.86 -6.74 -1.14
CA ALA A 171 -6.09 -6.88 -2.57
C ALA A 171 -5.80 -8.31 -3.00
N ILE A 172 -6.22 -8.68 -4.21
CA ILE A 172 -5.86 -9.97 -4.82
C ILE A 172 -4.78 -9.79 -5.90
N PHE A 173 -3.98 -10.82 -6.14
CA PHE A 173 -3.10 -10.90 -7.31
C PHE A 173 -3.97 -11.11 -8.55
N GLY A 174 -4.48 -10.01 -9.11
CA GLY A 174 -5.50 -10.03 -10.16
C GLY A 174 -4.93 -10.11 -11.56
N ASP A 175 -3.70 -9.60 -11.75
CA ASP A 175 -3.06 -9.60 -13.06
C ASP A 175 -1.56 -9.87 -13.00
N THR A 176 -1.00 -10.29 -14.13
CA THR A 176 0.44 -10.45 -14.33
C THR A 176 0.95 -9.47 -15.38
N ASN A 177 2.07 -8.83 -15.09
CA ASN A 177 2.78 -8.10 -16.14
C ASN A 177 3.59 -9.09 -16.99
N GLY A 178 3.09 -9.37 -18.19
CA GLY A 178 3.72 -10.25 -19.19
C GLY A 178 4.63 -9.53 -20.19
N ALA A 179 4.68 -8.20 -20.17
CA ALA A 179 5.39 -7.38 -21.14
C ALA A 179 6.92 -7.43 -20.97
N SER A 180 7.66 -6.81 -21.89
CA SER A 180 9.12 -6.69 -21.80
C SER A 180 9.56 -5.21 -21.90
N PRO A 181 10.17 -4.64 -20.85
CA PRO A 181 10.43 -5.25 -19.54
C PRO A 181 9.14 -5.58 -18.77
N GLN A 182 9.20 -6.56 -17.86
CA GLN A 182 8.12 -6.78 -16.89
C GLN A 182 8.30 -5.76 -15.77
N VAL A 183 7.32 -4.90 -15.57
CA VAL A 183 7.31 -3.93 -14.47
C VAL A 183 6.57 -4.50 -13.25
N ILE A 184 6.75 -3.84 -12.09
CA ILE A 184 6.13 -4.21 -10.81
C ILE A 184 5.67 -2.93 -10.12
N GLY A 185 4.66 -3.02 -9.26
CA GLY A 185 4.08 -1.86 -8.56
C GLY A 185 2.73 -1.42 -9.12
N GLU A 186 2.20 -2.09 -10.14
CA GLU A 186 0.88 -1.77 -10.68
C GLU A 186 -0.25 -2.35 -9.81
N GLY A 187 -1.42 -1.71 -9.85
CA GLY A 187 -2.65 -2.21 -9.24
C GLY A 187 -3.91 -1.58 -9.83
N SER A 188 -5.08 -2.09 -9.43
CA SER A 188 -6.37 -1.56 -9.87
C SER A 188 -6.52 -0.06 -9.61
N LEU A 189 -7.34 0.62 -10.40
CA LEU A 189 -7.69 2.04 -10.18
C LEU A 189 -8.28 2.28 -8.78
N LEU A 190 -9.14 1.37 -8.30
CA LEU A 190 -9.72 1.41 -6.95
C LEU A 190 -8.63 1.42 -5.86
N LEU A 191 -7.66 0.51 -5.95
CA LEU A 191 -6.56 0.42 -4.98
C LEU A 191 -5.69 1.67 -5.02
N GLY A 192 -5.34 2.14 -6.23
CA GLY A 192 -4.58 3.37 -6.44
C GLY A 192 -5.21 4.60 -5.79
N GLN A 193 -6.49 4.85 -6.10
CA GLN A 193 -7.24 5.99 -5.56
C GLN A 193 -7.49 5.87 -4.06
N THR A 194 -7.57 4.64 -3.53
CA THR A 194 -7.72 4.40 -2.09
C THR A 194 -6.41 4.71 -1.34
N CYS A 195 -5.27 4.31 -1.89
CA CYS A 195 -3.97 4.62 -1.31
C CYS A 195 -3.64 6.12 -1.35
N PHE A 196 -4.00 6.78 -2.44
CA PHE A 196 -3.61 8.16 -2.73
C PHE A 196 -4.79 8.99 -3.25
N PRO A 197 -5.80 9.27 -2.41
CA PRO A 197 -7.04 9.94 -2.83
C PRO A 197 -6.83 11.39 -3.32
N ASP A 198 -5.74 12.03 -2.87
CA ASP A 198 -5.41 13.42 -3.21
C ASP A 198 -4.49 13.55 -4.44
N ASP A 199 -3.95 12.44 -4.95
CA ASP A 199 -2.91 12.46 -6.00
C ASP A 199 -3.49 12.38 -7.42
N GLU A 200 -4.82 12.47 -7.58
CA GLU A 200 -5.52 12.38 -8.86
C GLU A 200 -5.14 11.10 -9.66
N ILE A 201 -5.02 9.96 -8.96
CA ILE A 201 -4.62 8.68 -9.55
C ILE A 201 -5.56 8.27 -10.69
N ASN A 202 -4.96 7.94 -11.84
CA ASN A 202 -5.64 7.48 -13.05
C ASN A 202 -4.67 6.69 -13.95
N GLY A 203 -5.17 6.14 -15.07
CA GLY A 203 -4.35 5.35 -16.01
C GLY A 203 -3.15 6.07 -16.64
N ASN A 204 -2.98 7.38 -16.45
CA ASN A 204 -1.81 8.15 -16.89
C ASN A 204 -1.04 8.81 -15.74
N ASN A 205 -1.44 8.58 -14.49
CA ASN A 205 -0.88 9.24 -13.32
C ASN A 205 -0.90 8.27 -12.13
N GLY A 206 0.27 7.73 -11.80
CA GLY A 206 0.52 6.91 -10.62
C GLY A 206 1.27 7.68 -9.53
N HIS A 207 1.52 7.01 -8.42
CA HIS A 207 2.35 7.50 -7.33
C HIS A 207 3.80 7.03 -7.50
N GLU A 208 4.71 7.94 -7.84
CA GLU A 208 6.10 7.59 -8.23
C GLU A 208 7.03 7.20 -7.07
N ALA A 209 6.67 7.48 -5.80
CA ALA A 209 7.59 7.23 -4.70
C ALA A 209 7.63 5.74 -4.33
N LEU A 210 8.84 5.20 -4.14
CA LEU A 210 9.06 3.78 -3.80
C LEU A 210 8.82 3.47 -2.31
N ASP A 211 7.68 3.89 -1.78
CA ASP A 211 7.31 3.80 -0.37
C ASP A 211 6.08 2.93 -0.10
N VAL A 212 5.44 2.37 -1.13
CA VAL A 212 4.36 1.40 -0.99
C VAL A 212 4.93 0.02 -0.72
N ALA A 213 4.55 -0.61 0.39
CA ALA A 213 4.95 -1.98 0.68
C ALA A 213 3.90 -2.97 0.18
N TYR A 214 4.33 -3.94 -0.60
CA TYR A 214 3.50 -5.05 -1.07
C TYR A 214 3.90 -6.31 -0.29
N ILE A 215 2.96 -6.91 0.43
CA ILE A 215 3.13 -8.18 1.13
C ILE A 215 2.28 -9.21 0.41
N VAL A 216 2.91 -10.20 -0.21
CA VAL A 216 2.23 -11.22 -1.00
C VAL A 216 2.18 -12.52 -0.20
N PHE A 217 0.99 -13.10 -0.05
CA PHE A 217 0.74 -14.38 0.60
C PHE A 217 0.54 -15.45 -0.49
N PRO A 218 1.59 -16.14 -0.98
CA PRO A 218 1.56 -16.83 -2.27
C PRO A 218 0.52 -17.95 -2.39
N GLN A 219 0.11 -18.52 -1.26
CA GLN A 219 -0.76 -19.70 -1.19
C GLN A 219 -2.15 -19.40 -0.60
N GLU A 220 -2.41 -18.15 -0.23
CA GLU A 220 -3.66 -17.74 0.42
C GLU A 220 -4.55 -17.09 -0.63
N VAL A 221 -5.70 -17.71 -0.95
CA VAL A 221 -6.65 -17.18 -1.94
C VAL A 221 -8.00 -17.00 -1.25
N PRO A 222 -8.59 -15.80 -1.23
CA PRO A 222 -9.90 -15.60 -0.65
C PRO A 222 -10.97 -16.37 -1.44
N PRO A 223 -12.00 -16.93 -0.78
CA PRO A 223 -13.13 -17.50 -1.49
C PRO A 223 -13.93 -16.39 -2.19
N GLY A 224 -14.79 -16.78 -3.13
CA GLY A 224 -15.73 -15.82 -3.74
C GLY A 224 -15.16 -14.96 -4.87
N VAL A 225 -13.95 -15.24 -5.36
CA VAL A 225 -13.44 -14.64 -6.60
C VAL A 225 -14.23 -15.15 -7.81
N GLN A 226 -14.82 -14.22 -8.55
CA GLN A 226 -15.62 -14.47 -9.76
C GLN A 226 -14.91 -13.83 -10.97
N GLU A 227 -15.54 -13.93 -12.14
CA GLU A 227 -14.98 -13.39 -13.39
C GLU A 227 -14.69 -11.88 -13.29
N ASN A 228 -15.60 -11.10 -12.70
CA ASN A 228 -15.53 -9.64 -12.70
C ASN A 228 -15.65 -8.99 -11.31
N SER A 229 -15.65 -9.80 -10.24
CA SER A 229 -15.88 -9.33 -8.88
C SER A 229 -15.26 -10.27 -7.86
N ILE A 230 -15.19 -9.80 -6.61
CA ILE A 230 -14.77 -10.60 -5.47
C ILE A 230 -15.73 -10.41 -4.29
N ASP A 231 -15.67 -11.33 -3.34
CA ASP A 231 -16.27 -11.17 -2.03
C ASP A 231 -15.30 -10.35 -1.15
N ILE A 232 -15.60 -9.06 -0.98
CA ILE A 232 -14.77 -8.10 -0.23
C ILE A 232 -14.71 -8.46 1.26
N GLU A 233 -15.80 -8.96 1.82
CA GLU A 233 -15.85 -9.40 3.22
C GLU A 233 -14.90 -10.60 3.41
N ALA A 234 -14.97 -11.60 2.52
CA ALA A 234 -14.07 -12.75 2.58
C ALA A 234 -12.59 -12.39 2.32
N LEU A 235 -12.32 -11.41 1.44
CA LEU A 235 -10.98 -10.85 1.27
C LEU A 235 -10.47 -10.25 2.58
N LYS A 236 -11.28 -9.41 3.23
CA LYS A 236 -10.91 -8.77 4.48
C LYS A 236 -10.71 -9.77 5.61
N GLU A 237 -11.62 -10.72 5.79
CA GLU A 237 -11.51 -11.76 6.82
C GLU A 237 -10.21 -12.57 6.68
N LEU A 238 -9.89 -13.02 5.46
CA LEU A 238 -8.63 -13.71 5.20
C LEU A 238 -7.42 -12.79 5.42
N GLY A 239 -7.50 -11.55 4.94
CA GLY A 239 -6.48 -10.53 5.13
C GLY A 239 -6.13 -10.29 6.59
N ASP A 240 -7.14 -10.01 7.41
CA ASP A 240 -6.99 -9.76 8.85
C ASP A 240 -6.41 -10.99 9.55
N GLN A 241 -6.88 -12.20 9.21
CA GLN A 241 -6.31 -13.42 9.76
C GLN A 241 -4.81 -13.54 9.44
N GLN A 242 -4.42 -13.37 8.18
CA GLN A 242 -3.05 -13.59 7.72
C GLN A 242 -2.09 -12.50 8.23
N ILE A 243 -2.53 -11.24 8.29
CA ILE A 243 -1.69 -10.15 8.80
C ILE A 243 -1.46 -10.26 10.31
N LEU A 244 -2.44 -10.75 11.07
CA LEU A 244 -2.28 -11.00 12.50
C LEU A 244 -1.29 -12.13 12.77
N LEU A 245 -1.28 -13.18 11.94
CA LEU A 245 -0.28 -14.24 12.02
C LEU A 245 1.12 -13.71 11.66
N LEU A 246 1.23 -12.87 10.61
CA LEU A 246 2.49 -12.20 10.27
C LEU A 246 3.00 -11.34 11.44
N GLN A 247 2.12 -10.53 12.03
CA GLN A 247 2.45 -9.68 13.17
C GLN A 247 2.99 -10.50 14.36
N GLN A 248 2.38 -11.65 14.64
CA GLN A 248 2.84 -12.58 15.68
C GLN A 248 4.20 -13.18 15.35
N ASP A 249 4.41 -13.64 14.12
CA ASP A 249 5.69 -14.20 13.66
C ASP A 249 6.82 -13.15 13.70
N LEU A 250 6.48 -11.88 13.49
CA LEU A 250 7.40 -10.75 13.61
C LEU A 250 7.62 -10.27 15.06
N GLY A 251 6.89 -10.82 16.03
CA GLY A 251 6.99 -10.45 17.44
C GLY A 251 6.49 -9.04 17.75
N ILE A 252 5.60 -8.51 16.91
CA ILE A 252 4.98 -7.19 17.09
C ILE A 252 3.77 -7.35 18.01
N SER A 253 3.65 -6.47 19.01
CA SER A 253 2.54 -6.53 19.96
C SER A 253 1.27 -5.97 19.33
N LEU A 254 0.13 -6.62 19.56
CA LEU A 254 -1.18 -6.10 19.14
C LEU A 254 -1.37 -4.68 19.69
N GLN A 255 -1.83 -3.75 18.86
CA GLN A 255 -2.28 -2.46 19.38
C GLN A 255 -3.57 -2.67 20.17
N PRO A 256 -3.79 -1.91 21.26
CA PRO A 256 -5.08 -1.92 21.93
C PRO A 256 -6.17 -1.52 20.93
N ASP A 257 -7.24 -2.31 20.88
CA ASP A 257 -8.44 -2.02 20.08
C ASP A 257 -8.94 -0.59 20.37
N CYS A 258 -9.36 0.13 19.33
CA CYS A 258 -10.02 1.44 19.42
C CYS A 258 -11.31 1.42 20.27
N SER A 259 -11.76 0.26 20.73
CA SER A 259 -12.90 0.09 21.64
C SER A 259 -12.59 0.09 23.14
N ASP A 260 -11.32 0.20 23.57
CA ASP A 260 -10.96 0.27 25.00
C ASP A 260 -10.58 1.73 25.42
N PRO A 261 -11.46 2.44 26.17
CA PRO A 261 -11.29 3.86 26.51
C PRO A 261 -10.19 4.17 27.55
#